data_AF-A0A3Q2D9S8-F1
#
_entry.id   AF-A0A3Q2D9S8-F1
#
_cell.length_a   1.000
_cell.length_b   1.000
_cell.length_c   1.000
_cell.angle_alpha   90.00
_cell.angle_beta   90.00
_cell.angle_gamma   90.00
#
_symmetry.space_group_name_H-M   'P 1'
#
loop_
_entity.id
_entity.type
_entity.pdbx_description
1 polymer ?
#
loop_
_entity_poly.entity_id
_entity_poly.type
_entity_poly.pdbx_seq_one_letter_code
_entity_poly.pdbx_strand_id
1 'polypeptide(L)' 'MPGLLRTVASRVAPVMRGHTVTQTANLYTRPAKEKIGTFETAVAMGVFSAAILGPSGWILAHLEDYKKKE' A
#
# COMPACT_ATOMS: atom_id res chain seq x y z
N MET A 1 -10.73 -12.13 43.71
CA MET A 1 -11.34 -11.67 42.44
C MET A 1 -10.39 -11.87 41.25
N PRO A 2 -10.12 -13.11 40.78
CA PRO A 2 -9.16 -13.37 39.70
C PRO A 2 -9.78 -13.41 38.29
N GLY A 3 -11.11 -13.55 38.21
CA GLY A 3 -11.82 -13.75 36.95
C GLY A 3 -11.88 -12.50 36.08
N LEU A 4 -12.24 -11.35 36.66
CA LEU A 4 -12.37 -10.09 35.92
C LEU A 4 -11.05 -9.61 35.29
N LEU A 5 -9.96 -9.68 36.06
CA LEU A 5 -8.60 -9.36 35.59
C LEU A 5 -8.17 -10.28 34.43
N ARG A 6 -8.48 -11.58 34.52
CA ARG A 6 -8.15 -12.55 33.47
C ARG A 6 -8.93 -12.31 32.18
N THR A 7 -10.20 -11.91 32.29
CA THR A 7 -11.05 -11.62 31.13
C THR A 7 -10.67 -10.29 30.46
N VAL A 8 -10.29 -9.27 31.22
CA VAL A 8 -9.80 -8.01 30.63
C VAL A 8 -8.43 -8.23 29.99
N ALA A 9 -7.50 -8.91 30.66
CA ALA A 9 -6.17 -9.19 30.10
C ALA A 9 -6.21 -10.01 28.81
N SER A 10 -7.10 -11.01 28.72
CA SER A 10 -7.22 -11.86 27.52
C SER A 10 -7.83 -11.13 26.31
N ARG A 11 -8.66 -10.10 26.55
CA ARG A 11 -9.28 -9.27 25.51
C ARG A 11 -8.37 -8.15 25.00
N VAL A 12 -7.49 -7.62 25.86
CA VAL A 12 -6.56 -6.52 25.51
C VAL A 12 -5.26 -7.06 24.91
N ALA A 13 -4.84 -8.29 25.26
CA ALA A 13 -3.65 -8.93 24.72
C ALA A 13 -3.58 -9.00 23.17
N PRO A 14 -4.64 -9.35 22.41
CA PRO A 14 -4.57 -9.37 20.95
C PRO A 14 -4.51 -7.98 20.30
N VAL A 15 -4.97 -6.92 20.98
CA VAL A 15 -4.88 -5.53 20.50
C VAL A 15 -3.49 -4.94 20.74
N MET A 16 -2.82 -5.34 21.83
CA MET A 16 -1.43 -4.93 22.14
C MET A 16 -0.37 -5.77 21.43
N ARG A 17 -0.73 -6.95 20.90
CA ARG A 17 0.08 -7.64 19.89
C ARG A 17 -0.01 -6.77 18.63
N GLY A 18 0.89 -5.79 18.53
CA GLY A 18 1.04 -4.98 17.32
C GLY A 18 1.12 -5.88 16.10
N HIS A 19 0.90 -5.29 14.92
CA HIS A 19 0.84 -5.91 13.57
C HIS A 19 2.01 -6.81 13.15
N THR A 20 2.74 -7.42 14.07
CA THR A 20 3.43 -8.67 13.93
C THR A 20 2.42 -9.75 13.57
N VAL A 21 2.06 -9.78 12.29
CA VAL A 21 1.59 -11.00 11.63
C VAL A 21 2.64 -12.06 11.99
N THR A 22 2.31 -12.94 12.94
CA THR A 22 3.18 -14.06 13.27
C THR A 22 3.23 -14.91 12.02
N GLN A 23 4.28 -14.73 11.21
CA GLN A 23 4.48 -15.44 9.97
C GLN A 23 4.66 -16.92 10.32
N THR A 24 3.57 -17.68 10.30
CA THR A 24 3.56 -19.11 10.68
C THR A 24 4.23 -19.98 9.62
N ALA A 25 4.32 -19.50 8.38
CA ALA A 25 5.05 -20.13 7.30
C ALA A 25 6.49 -19.60 7.26
N ASN A 26 7.47 -20.49 7.12
CA ASN A 26 8.87 -20.10 6.89
C ASN A 26 9.02 -19.66 5.42
N LEU A 27 8.62 -18.42 5.11
CA LEU A 27 8.78 -17.82 3.79
C LEU A 27 10.21 -17.30 3.68
N TYR A 28 11.01 -17.98 2.86
CA TYR A 28 12.34 -17.54 2.47
C TYR A 28 12.34 -17.18 0.99
N THR A 29 12.88 -16.01 0.65
CA THR A 29 13.06 -15.59 -0.74
C THR A 29 14.52 -15.79 -1.14
N ARG A 30 14.73 -16.30 -2.36
CA ARG A 30 16.07 -16.34 -2.95
C ARG A 30 16.52 -14.90 -3.28
N PRO A 31 17.82 -14.62 -3.34
CA PRO A 31 18.31 -13.33 -3.78
C PRO A 31 17.71 -12.92 -5.13
N ALA A 32 17.53 -11.61 -5.33
CA ALA A 32 17.00 -11.09 -6.59
C ALA A 32 17.85 -11.57 -7.76
N LYS A 33 17.21 -12.12 -8.80
CA LYS A 33 17.89 -12.53 -10.04
C LYS A 33 18.55 -11.33 -10.71
N GLU A 34 17.84 -10.22 -10.74
CA GLU A 34 18.33 -8.91 -11.15
C GLU A 34 18.05 -7.89 -10.07
N LYS A 35 19.05 -7.10 -9.72
CA LYS A 35 18.93 -6.09 -8.68
C LYS A 35 18.41 -4.81 -9.31
N ILE A 36 17.15 -4.50 -9.05
CA ILE A 36 16.57 -3.22 -9.46
C ILE A 36 17.16 -2.13 -8.56
N GLY A 37 17.85 -1.17 -9.17
CA GLY A 37 18.48 -0.06 -8.47
C GLY A 37 17.46 1.00 -8.04
N THR A 38 17.91 1.93 -7.18
CA THR A 38 17.09 3.09 -6.77
C THR A 38 16.67 3.94 -7.97
N PHE A 39 17.57 4.13 -8.94
CA PHE A 39 17.29 4.90 -10.15
C PHE A 39 16.19 4.24 -10.99
N GLU A 40 16.32 2.95 -11.30
CA GLU A 40 15.32 2.21 -12.07
C GLU A 40 13.95 2.20 -11.38
N THR A 41 13.95 2.01 -10.06
CA THR A 41 12.72 2.05 -9.25
C THR A 41 12.05 3.43 -9.32
N ALA A 42 12.83 4.51 -9.20
CA ALA A 42 12.31 5.87 -9.26
C ALA A 42 11.73 6.20 -10.65
N VAL A 43 12.43 5.79 -11.72
CA VAL A 43 11.93 5.94 -13.10
C VAL A 43 10.65 5.14 -13.29
N ALA A 44 10.61 3.87 -12.87
CA ALA A 44 9.43 3.02 -13.00
C ALA A 44 8.23 3.61 -12.25
N MET A 45 8.41 4.07 -11.01
CA MET A 45 7.35 4.74 -10.24
C MET A 45 6.87 6.03 -10.89
N GLY A 46 7.80 6.85 -11.42
CA GLY A 46 7.47 8.09 -12.11
C GLY A 46 6.67 7.84 -13.38
N VAL A 47 7.12 6.91 -14.23
CA VAL A 47 6.44 6.53 -15.47
C VAL A 47 5.08 5.91 -15.18
N PHE A 48 4.98 5.01 -14.20
CA PHE A 48 3.71 4.41 -13.80
C PHE A 48 2.70 5.47 -13.35
N SER A 49 3.14 6.42 -12.53
CA SER A 49 2.29 7.53 -12.08
C SER A 49 1.86 8.42 -13.24
N ALA A 50 2.79 8.80 -14.13
CA ALA A 50 2.50 9.62 -15.30
C ALA A 50 1.56 8.92 -16.29
N ALA A 51 1.66 7.60 -16.45
CA ALA A 51 0.79 6.83 -17.33
C ALA A 51 -0.68 6.85 -16.90
N ILE A 52 -0.94 6.95 -15.59
CA ILE A 52 -2.29 7.08 -15.03
C ILE A 52 -2.73 8.55 -15.02
N LEU A 53 -1.90 9.42 -14.43
CA LEU A 53 -2.26 10.82 -14.19
C LEU A 53 -2.24 11.67 -15.46
N GLY A 54 -1.44 11.31 -16.47
CA GLY A 54 -1.36 12.05 -17.73
C GLY A 54 -2.71 12.09 -18.46
N PRO A 55 -3.29 10.93 -18.83
CA PRO A 55 -4.60 10.88 -19.47
C PRO A 55 -5.70 11.47 -18.57
N SER A 56 -5.70 11.17 -17.27
CA SER A 56 -6.68 11.72 -16.33
C SER A 56 -6.59 13.25 -16.24
N GLY A 57 -5.37 13.79 -16.17
CA GLY A 57 -5.11 15.23 -16.12
C GLY A 57 -5.54 15.92 -17.41
N TRP A 58 -5.29 15.31 -18.57
CA TRP A 58 -5.76 15.82 -19.85
C TRP A 58 -7.28 15.94 -19.90
N ILE A 59 -7.99 14.87 -19.54
CA ILE A 59 -9.47 14.87 -19.52
C ILE A 59 -9.99 15.93 -18.56
N LEU A 60 -9.39 16.03 -17.37
CA LEU A 60 -9.84 16.97 -16.35
C LEU A 60 -9.60 18.44 -16.79
N ALA A 61 -8.48 18.71 -17.46
CA ALA A 61 -8.16 20.04 -17.98
C ALA A 61 -9.13 20.51 -19.07
N HIS A 62 -9.70 19.58 -19.85
CA HIS A 62 -10.61 19.90 -20.95
C HIS A 62 -12.09 19.81 -20.58
N LEU A 63 -12.43 19.69 -19.29
CA LEU A 63 -13.83 19.57 -18.86
C LEU A 63 -14.71 20.76 -19.29
N GLU A 64 -14.16 21.97 -19.30
CA GLU A 64 -14.91 23.16 -19.73
C GLU A 64 -15.23 23.13 -21.23
N ASP A 65 -14.30 22.64 -22.04
CA ASP A 65 -14.49 22.51 -23.48
C ASP A 65 -15.49 21.40 -23.79
N TYR A 66 -15.48 20.29 -23.04
CA TYR A 66 -16.49 19.23 -23.18
C TYR A 66 -17.90 19.67 -22.77
N LYS A 67 -18.03 20.71 -21.93
CA LYS A 67 -19.33 21.27 -21.52
C LYS A 67 -19.92 22.20 -22.58
N LYS A 68 -19.09 22.80 -23.43
CA LYS A 68 -19.56 23.64 -24.53
C LYS A 68 -20.17 22.73 -25.59
N LYS A 69 -21.50 22.74 -25.67
CA LYS A 69 -22.24 22.23 -26.81
C LYS A 69 -22.19 23.33 -27.87
N GLU A 70 -21.20 23.28 -28.75
CA GLU A 70 -21.50 23.76 -30.10
C GLU A 70 -22.62 22.88 -30.70
#